data_AF-A0A2I2KVU0-F1
#
_entry.id   AF-A0A2I2KVU0-F1
#
_cell.length_a   1.000
_cell.length_b   1.000
_cell.length_c   1.000
_cell.angle_alpha   90.00
_cell.angle_beta   90.00
_cell.angle_gamma   90.00
#
_symmetry.space_group_name_H-M   'P 1'
#
loop_
_entity.id
_entity.type
_entity.pdbx_description
1 polymer ?
#
loop_
_entity_poly.entity_id
_entity_poly.type
_entity_poly.pdbx_seq_one_letter_code
_entity_poly.pdbx_strand_id
1 'polypeptide(L)'
;MTSSGGPAEWLADAVIYHIYPQSFSDSDSDGIGDLRGIEERLDYLAWLGLDVVWLSPVFTSPFRDAGYDVMDYRAIASRYSAVDDLVSLVDAARQRGMRILLDLVAGHTSDEHPWFIAAANDPDDDCSQCTLPSGGANRRRMRACSGSILSSPLPARGKISADSHCAARTLVAVPVLTPRARSSSSSRWASNR
;
A
#
# COMPACT_ATOMS: atom_id res chain seq x y z
N MET A 1 -8.17 -25.70 29.02
CA MET A 1 -7.40 -24.45 29.02
C MET A 1 -7.45 -23.90 27.60
N THR A 2 -8.45 -23.10 27.29
CA THR A 2 -8.58 -22.40 26.01
C THR A 2 -7.73 -21.14 26.10
N SER A 3 -6.56 -21.14 25.45
CA SER A 3 -5.80 -19.91 25.26
C SER A 3 -6.66 -18.97 24.42
N SER A 4 -7.15 -17.90 25.06
CA SER A 4 -7.68 -16.73 24.37
C SER A 4 -6.49 -16.00 23.75
N GLY A 5 -6.04 -16.47 22.59
CA GLY A 5 -4.91 -15.89 21.88
C GLY A 5 -5.18 -14.44 21.54
N GLY A 6 -4.44 -13.52 22.17
CA GLY A 6 -4.25 -12.17 21.66
C GLY A 6 -3.57 -12.21 20.28
N PRO A 7 -3.21 -11.05 19.70
CA PRO A 7 -2.46 -11.03 18.43
C PRO A 7 -1.34 -12.06 18.49
N ALA A 8 -1.22 -12.86 17.43
CA ALA A 8 -0.42 -14.09 17.42
C ALA A 8 0.95 -13.83 18.07
N GLU A 9 1.23 -14.53 19.19
CA GLU A 9 2.32 -14.18 20.13
C GLU A 9 3.67 -13.95 19.42
N TRP A 10 3.93 -14.67 18.32
CA TRP A 10 5.14 -14.51 17.50
C TRP A 10 5.35 -13.10 16.94
N LEU A 11 4.28 -12.34 16.65
CA LEU A 11 4.38 -11.02 16.05
C LEU A 11 4.97 -10.00 17.03
N ALA A 12 4.84 -10.22 18.34
CA ALA A 12 5.39 -9.33 19.35
C ALA A 12 6.92 -9.28 19.33
N ASP A 13 7.56 -10.38 18.91
CA ASP A 13 9.02 -10.54 18.88
C ASP A 13 9.59 -10.58 17.45
N ALA A 14 8.74 -10.46 16.43
CA ALA A 14 9.14 -10.61 15.03
C ALA A 14 10.03 -9.47 14.53
N VAL A 15 11.11 -9.81 13.84
CA VAL A 15 11.95 -8.87 13.11
C VAL A 15 11.48 -8.76 11.65
N ILE A 16 10.95 -7.59 11.30
CA ILE A 16 10.41 -7.28 9.97
C ILE A 16 11.41 -6.45 9.18
N TYR A 17 11.75 -6.90 7.97
CA TYR A 17 12.58 -6.17 7.04
C TYR A 17 11.78 -5.71 5.82
N HIS A 18 11.71 -4.40 5.61
CA HIS A 18 10.99 -3.82 4.49
C HIS A 18 11.90 -3.72 3.25
N ILE A 19 11.41 -4.20 2.12
CA ILE A 19 12.10 -4.19 0.83
C ILE A 19 11.27 -3.39 -0.17
N TYR A 20 11.92 -2.42 -0.80
CA TYR A 20 11.44 -1.77 -2.01
C TYR A 20 12.02 -2.53 -3.23
N PRO A 21 11.21 -3.33 -3.96
CA PRO A 21 11.73 -4.31 -4.91
C PRO A 21 12.63 -3.72 -6.00
N GLN A 22 12.26 -2.56 -6.56
CA GLN A 22 12.98 -1.94 -7.69
C GLN A 22 14.46 -1.65 -7.41
N SER A 23 14.85 -1.54 -6.14
CA SER A 23 16.19 -1.10 -5.74
C SER A 23 16.94 -2.14 -4.91
N PHE A 24 16.41 -3.36 -4.77
CA PHE A 24 16.99 -4.35 -3.88
C PHE A 24 18.00 -5.27 -4.56
N SER A 25 17.57 -6.07 -5.53
CA SER A 25 18.42 -7.00 -6.27
C SER A 25 17.79 -7.29 -7.63
N ASP A 26 18.56 -7.09 -8.69
CA ASP A 26 18.21 -7.31 -10.08
C ASP A 26 18.82 -8.66 -10.51
N SER A 27 17.98 -9.58 -11.01
CA SER A 27 18.40 -10.93 -11.40
C SER A 27 18.61 -11.09 -12.91
N ASP A 28 18.00 -10.25 -13.75
CA ASP A 28 18.04 -10.35 -15.21
C ASP A 28 18.86 -9.24 -15.89
N SER A 29 19.45 -8.35 -15.11
CA SER A 29 20.29 -7.23 -15.53
C SER A 29 19.55 -6.17 -16.37
N ASP A 30 18.24 -6.01 -16.18
CA ASP A 30 17.44 -4.95 -16.82
C ASP A 30 17.56 -3.57 -16.12
N GLY A 31 18.20 -3.53 -14.94
CA GLY A 31 18.41 -2.35 -14.12
C GLY A 31 17.35 -2.10 -13.05
N ILE A 32 16.37 -3.00 -12.90
CA ILE A 32 15.28 -2.93 -11.93
C ILE A 32 15.33 -4.20 -11.08
N GLY A 33 15.26 -4.04 -9.76
CA GLY A 33 15.16 -5.19 -8.87
C GLY A 33 13.82 -5.93 -8.99
N ASP A 34 13.88 -7.25 -8.93
CA ASP A 34 12.77 -8.16 -9.22
C ASP A 34 12.57 -9.23 -8.11
N LEU A 35 11.50 -10.02 -8.20
CA LEU A 35 11.17 -11.02 -7.17
C LEU A 35 12.18 -12.16 -7.08
N ARG A 36 12.80 -12.56 -8.20
CA ARG A 36 13.82 -13.62 -8.21
C ARG A 36 15.11 -13.13 -7.57
N GLY A 37 15.48 -11.89 -7.81
CA GLY A 37 16.58 -11.21 -7.13
C GLY A 37 16.36 -11.16 -5.62
N ILE A 38 15.12 -10.97 -5.15
CA ILE A 38 14.81 -11.09 -3.71
C ILE A 38 14.99 -12.54 -3.23
N GLU A 39 14.49 -13.51 -4.00
CA GLU A 39 14.60 -14.94 -3.68
C GLU A 39 16.06 -15.38 -3.50
N GLU A 40 16.96 -14.94 -4.39
CA GLU A 40 18.40 -15.21 -4.34
C GLU A 40 19.08 -14.67 -3.06
N ARG A 41 18.47 -13.67 -2.41
CA ARG A 41 18.99 -13.07 -1.17
C ARG A 41 18.36 -13.65 0.09
N LEU A 42 17.41 -14.57 -0.01
CA LEU A 42 16.75 -15.15 1.16
C LEU A 42 17.72 -15.82 2.14
N ASP A 43 18.80 -16.44 1.66
CA ASP A 43 19.82 -17.04 2.55
C ASP A 43 20.55 -15.97 3.38
N TYR A 44 20.83 -14.81 2.78
CA TYR A 44 21.40 -13.67 3.49
C TYR A 44 20.42 -13.08 4.51
N LEU A 45 19.15 -12.94 4.12
CA LEU A 45 18.09 -12.44 5.01
C LEU A 45 17.84 -13.39 6.19
N ALA A 46 17.90 -14.70 5.96
CA ALA A 46 17.83 -15.71 7.01
C ALA A 46 19.06 -15.65 7.93
N TRP A 47 20.27 -15.47 7.38
CA TRP A 47 21.50 -15.30 8.16
C TRP A 47 21.46 -14.07 9.07
N LEU A 48 20.82 -12.98 8.64
CA LEU A 48 20.58 -11.80 9.47
C LEU A 48 19.62 -12.05 10.64
N GLY A 49 18.87 -13.15 10.63
CA GLY A 49 17.89 -13.50 11.66
C GLY A 49 16.53 -12.82 11.48
N LEU A 50 16.11 -12.58 10.23
CA LEU A 50 14.82 -11.96 9.92
C LEU A 50 13.68 -12.99 9.96
N ASP A 51 12.51 -12.59 10.47
CA ASP A 51 11.30 -13.43 10.50
C ASP A 51 10.36 -13.11 9.34
N VAL A 52 10.28 -11.83 8.95
CA VAL A 52 9.32 -11.35 7.95
C VAL A 52 10.00 -10.41 6.95
N VAL A 53 9.78 -10.67 5.67
CA VAL A 53 10.09 -9.75 4.58
C VAL A 53 8.81 -9.04 4.18
N TRP A 54 8.75 -7.72 4.38
CA TRP A 54 7.65 -6.87 3.92
C TRP A 54 8.01 -6.24 2.58
N LEU A 55 7.22 -6.52 1.56
CA LEU A 55 7.39 -5.97 0.22
C LEU A 55 6.50 -4.74 0.04
N SER A 56 7.08 -3.64 -0.47
CA SER A 56 6.33 -2.58 -1.14
C SER A 56 5.48 -3.15 -2.29
N PRO A 57 4.48 -2.40 -2.82
CA PRO A 57 3.55 -2.93 -3.81
C PRO A 57 4.22 -3.52 -5.05
N VAL A 58 3.87 -4.78 -5.36
CA VAL A 58 4.36 -5.54 -6.53
C VAL A 58 3.26 -5.78 -7.57
N PHE A 59 2.04 -5.32 -7.30
CA PHE A 59 0.89 -5.55 -8.16
C PHE A 59 0.94 -4.73 -9.45
N THR A 60 0.19 -5.16 -10.45
CA THR A 60 0.03 -4.43 -11.72
C THR A 60 -0.47 -3.00 -11.45
N SER A 61 0.28 -2.04 -11.96
CA SER A 61 0.09 -0.61 -11.73
C SER A 61 0.65 0.19 -12.92
N PRO A 62 0.11 1.40 -13.21
CA PRO A 62 0.73 2.33 -14.14
C PRO A 62 1.94 3.06 -13.52
N PHE A 63 2.25 2.82 -12.24
CA PHE A 63 3.39 3.36 -11.50
C PHE A 63 3.41 4.89 -11.41
N ARG A 64 2.24 5.54 -11.41
CA ARG A 64 2.15 6.99 -11.18
C ARG A 64 2.34 7.35 -9.71
N ASP A 65 2.16 6.38 -8.81
CA ASP A 65 2.41 6.48 -7.38
C ASP A 65 3.30 5.31 -6.88
N ALA A 66 4.37 5.01 -7.61
CA ALA A 66 5.37 3.98 -7.27
C ALA A 66 4.78 2.57 -7.01
N GLY A 67 3.62 2.25 -7.59
CA GLY A 67 2.95 0.95 -7.45
C GLY A 67 1.75 0.96 -6.50
N TYR A 68 1.49 2.06 -5.78
CA TYR A 68 0.32 2.18 -4.91
C TYR A 68 -0.97 2.47 -5.68
N ASP A 69 -0.87 2.93 -6.93
CA ASP A 69 -1.97 3.04 -7.88
C ASP A 69 -2.26 1.68 -8.56
N VAL A 70 -2.89 0.77 -7.82
CA VAL A 70 -3.12 -0.63 -8.27
C VAL A 70 -4.23 -0.72 -9.34
N MET A 71 -3.95 -1.42 -10.43
CA MET A 71 -4.89 -1.75 -11.52
C MET A 71 -5.47 -3.15 -11.42
N ASP A 72 -4.69 -4.11 -10.91
CA ASP A 72 -5.14 -5.49 -10.68
C ASP A 72 -4.41 -6.09 -9.48
N TYR A 73 -5.17 -6.36 -8.41
CA TYR A 73 -4.67 -6.97 -7.18
C TYR A 73 -4.33 -8.47 -7.32
N ARG A 74 -4.64 -9.10 -8.46
CA ARG A 74 -4.36 -10.52 -8.71
C ARG A 74 -3.15 -10.75 -9.63
N ALA A 75 -2.61 -9.69 -10.21
CA ALA A 75 -1.49 -9.76 -11.13
C ALA A 75 -0.28 -9.02 -10.56
N ILE A 76 0.91 -9.54 -10.88
CA ILE A 76 2.19 -8.91 -10.58
C ILE A 76 2.58 -8.02 -11.75
N ALA A 77 3.12 -6.84 -11.46
CA ALA A 77 3.61 -5.95 -12.50
C ALA A 77 4.74 -6.62 -13.27
N SER A 78 4.67 -6.57 -14.60
CA SER A 78 5.62 -7.25 -15.49
C SER A 78 7.09 -6.90 -15.24
N ARG A 79 7.37 -5.72 -14.68
CA ARG A 79 8.73 -5.28 -14.31
C ARG A 79 9.33 -6.01 -13.10
N TYR A 80 8.52 -6.71 -12.32
CA TYR A 80 8.97 -7.44 -11.14
C TYR A 80 9.02 -8.94 -11.35
N SER A 81 8.62 -9.44 -12.54
CA SER A 81 8.39 -10.83 -12.95
C SER A 81 6.91 -11.28 -12.96
N ALA A 82 6.65 -12.59 -12.88
CA ALA A 82 5.33 -13.20 -12.97
C ALA A 82 4.75 -13.59 -11.60
N VAL A 83 3.46 -13.95 -11.56
CA VAL A 83 2.81 -14.41 -10.33
C VAL A 83 3.45 -15.69 -9.77
N ASP A 84 3.97 -16.56 -10.65
CA ASP A 84 4.63 -17.81 -10.26
C ASP A 84 5.95 -17.55 -9.51
N ASP A 85 6.63 -16.44 -9.80
CA ASP A 85 7.84 -16.04 -9.09
C ASP A 85 7.51 -15.53 -7.67
N LEU A 86 6.36 -14.88 -7.48
CA LEU A 86 5.87 -14.56 -6.12
C LEU A 86 5.55 -15.84 -5.33
N VAL A 87 4.92 -16.84 -5.98
CA VAL A 87 4.65 -18.14 -5.34
C VAL A 87 5.96 -18.81 -4.92
N SER A 88 6.94 -18.83 -5.81
CA SER A 88 8.28 -19.40 -5.55
C SER A 88 8.97 -18.70 -4.39
N LEU A 89 8.97 -17.35 -4.38
CA LEU A 89 9.51 -16.54 -3.29
C LEU A 89 8.86 -16.86 -1.93
N VAL A 90 7.53 -16.98 -1.89
CA VAL A 90 6.78 -17.31 -0.67
C VAL A 90 7.15 -18.69 -0.15
N ASP A 91 7.25 -19.68 -1.04
CA ASP A 91 7.61 -21.04 -0.66
C ASP A 91 9.07 -21.15 -0.22
N ALA A 92 9.99 -20.48 -0.91
CA ALA A 92 11.40 -20.40 -0.55
C ALA A 92 11.62 -19.70 0.80
N ALA A 93 10.87 -18.64 1.09
CA ALA A 93 10.88 -17.98 2.39
C ALA A 93 10.35 -18.90 3.49
N ARG A 94 9.24 -19.60 3.24
CA ARG A 94 8.64 -20.54 4.20
C ARG A 94 9.59 -21.69 4.56
N GLN A 95 10.33 -22.22 3.59
CA GLN A 95 11.34 -23.27 3.83
C GLN A 95 12.44 -22.82 4.79
N ARG A 96 12.68 -21.51 4.91
CA ARG A 96 13.66 -20.90 5.82
C ARG A 96 13.05 -20.41 7.12
N GLY A 97 11.77 -20.71 7.39
CA GLY A 97 11.06 -20.23 8.57
C GLY A 97 10.64 -18.76 8.48
N MET A 98 10.82 -18.11 7.32
CA MET A 98 10.46 -16.71 7.09
C MET A 98 9.05 -16.58 6.51
N ARG A 99 8.51 -15.36 6.57
CA ARG A 99 7.19 -15.00 6.02
C ARG A 99 7.32 -13.83 5.04
N ILE A 100 6.48 -13.82 4.01
CA ILE A 100 6.33 -12.67 3.12
C ILE A 100 5.07 -11.90 3.53
N LEU A 101 5.21 -10.59 3.69
CA LEU A 101 4.12 -9.65 3.92
C LEU A 101 3.99 -8.74 2.70
N LEU A 102 2.77 -8.62 2.17
CA LEU A 102 2.44 -7.77 1.02
C LEU A 102 1.64 -6.56 1.47
N ASP A 103 1.87 -5.41 0.84
CA ASP A 103 1.06 -4.22 1.03
C ASP A 103 -0.35 -4.37 0.45
N LEU A 104 -1.37 -4.08 1.26
CA LEU A 104 -2.76 -4.00 0.81
C LEU A 104 -3.19 -2.53 0.71
N VAL A 105 -3.25 -2.01 -0.52
CA VAL A 105 -3.72 -0.65 -0.79
C VAL A 105 -5.24 -0.65 -1.01
N ALA A 106 -6.01 -0.62 0.08
CA ALA A 106 -7.48 -0.64 0.02
C ALA A 106 -8.13 0.76 0.02
N GLY A 107 -7.35 1.82 0.26
CA GLY A 107 -7.87 3.18 0.36
C GLY A 107 -8.21 3.85 -0.99
N HIS A 108 -7.68 3.33 -2.09
CA HIS A 108 -7.91 3.81 -3.45
C HIS A 108 -7.43 2.76 -4.47
N THR A 109 -7.86 2.90 -5.72
CA THR A 109 -7.39 2.13 -6.89
C THR A 109 -6.88 3.09 -7.97
N SER A 110 -6.19 2.57 -8.99
CA SER A 110 -5.88 3.33 -10.21
C SER A 110 -7.17 3.78 -10.92
N ASP A 111 -7.08 4.89 -11.67
CA ASP A 111 -8.10 5.33 -12.64
C ASP A 111 -8.21 4.38 -13.85
N GLU A 112 -7.22 3.52 -14.04
CA GLU A 112 -7.22 2.45 -15.05
C GLU A 112 -7.74 1.10 -14.49
N HIS A 113 -8.17 1.05 -13.21
CA HIS A 113 -8.74 -0.16 -12.60
C HIS A 113 -10.14 -0.48 -13.18
N PRO A 114 -10.48 -1.76 -13.47
CA PRO A 114 -11.78 -2.13 -14.06
C PRO A 114 -12.99 -1.60 -13.29
N TRP A 115 -12.94 -1.61 -11.96
CA TRP A 115 -13.99 -1.01 -11.10
C TRP A 115 -14.18 0.49 -11.33
N PHE A 116 -13.08 1.24 -11.48
CA PHE A 116 -13.16 2.68 -11.74
C PHE A 116 -13.72 2.95 -13.13
N ILE A 117 -13.29 2.20 -14.13
CA ILE A 117 -13.78 2.32 -15.51
C ILE A 117 -15.28 1.97 -15.58
N ALA A 118 -15.71 0.90 -14.89
CA ALA A 118 -17.12 0.53 -14.81
C ALA A 118 -17.95 1.62 -14.16
N ALA A 119 -17.55 2.10 -12.98
CA ALA A 119 -18.23 3.16 -12.24
C ALA A 119 -18.26 4.49 -13.03
N ALA A 120 -17.21 4.82 -13.75
CA ALA A 120 -17.16 6.03 -14.57
C ALA A 120 -18.09 5.98 -15.79
N ASN A 121 -18.42 4.79 -16.27
CA ASN A 121 -19.25 4.55 -17.45
C ASN A 121 -20.69 4.14 -17.14
N ASP A 122 -21.02 3.89 -15.87
CA ASP A 122 -22.38 3.56 -15.44
C ASP A 122 -23.13 4.85 -15.04
N PRO A 123 -24.12 5.29 -15.84
CA PRO A 123 -24.90 6.48 -15.54
C PRO A 123 -25.84 6.32 -14.33
N ASP A 124 -26.16 5.08 -13.94
CA ASP A 124 -27.05 4.74 -12.84
C ASP A 124 -26.28 4.34 -11.56
N ASP A 125 -24.95 4.22 -11.64
CA ASP A 125 -24.10 3.98 -10.47
C ASP A 125 -24.14 5.20 -9.55
N ASP A 126 -24.71 5.02 -8.36
CA ASP A 126 -24.74 6.01 -7.29
C ASP A 126 -23.34 6.09 -6.67
N CYS A 127 -22.41 6.71 -7.42
CA CYS A 127 -21.00 6.89 -7.09
C CYS A 127 -20.76 7.78 -5.86
N SER A 128 -21.80 8.08 -5.07
CA SER A 128 -21.76 8.75 -3.77
C SER A 128 -21.02 7.94 -2.69
N GLN A 129 -20.83 6.63 -2.89
CA GLN A 129 -20.00 5.79 -2.01
C GLN A 129 -18.54 5.67 -2.48
N CYS A 130 -18.29 5.80 -3.77
CA CYS A 130 -16.94 5.71 -4.36
C CYS A 130 -16.14 7.02 -4.23
N THR A 131 -16.83 8.12 -3.91
CA THR A 131 -16.25 9.45 -3.74
C THR A 131 -16.84 10.13 -2.51
N LEU A 132 -16.07 10.98 -1.83
CA LEU A 132 -16.61 11.75 -0.70
C LEU A 132 -17.75 12.68 -1.17
N PRO A 133 -18.84 12.83 -0.40
CA PRO A 133 -19.97 13.67 -0.78
C PRO A 133 -19.52 15.12 -0.99
N SER A 134 -19.78 15.64 -2.19
CA SER A 134 -19.32 16.97 -2.63
C SER A 134 -20.24 18.12 -2.20
N GLY A 135 -21.27 17.87 -1.40
CA GLY A 135 -22.32 18.84 -1.07
C GLY A 135 -22.27 19.33 0.38
N GLY A 136 -21.54 20.42 0.66
CA GLY A 136 -21.58 21.08 1.96
C GLY A 136 -20.88 22.44 1.99
N ALA A 137 -21.52 23.45 2.56
CA ALA A 137 -21.12 24.86 2.60
C ALA A 137 -19.86 25.18 3.44
N ASN A 138 -19.02 24.18 3.77
CA ASN A 138 -17.84 24.36 4.61
C ASN A 138 -16.56 23.85 3.91
N ARG A 139 -16.17 24.56 2.84
CA ARG A 139 -14.93 24.29 2.09
C ARG A 139 -13.71 24.72 2.90
N ARG A 140 -13.17 23.85 3.75
CA ARG A 140 -11.73 23.89 4.03
C ARG A 140 -11.03 23.44 2.74
N ARG A 141 -10.08 24.22 2.21
CA ARG A 141 -9.27 23.81 1.06
C ARG A 141 -8.51 22.53 1.42
N MET A 142 -9.07 21.38 1.11
CA MET A 142 -8.38 20.11 1.15
C MET A 142 -7.34 20.11 0.03
N ARG A 143 -6.09 19.87 0.40
CA ARG A 143 -4.98 19.68 -0.52
C ARG A 143 -4.69 18.19 -0.60
N ALA A 144 -4.35 17.71 -1.79
CA ALA A 144 -3.78 16.36 -1.88
C ALA A 144 -2.53 16.30 -1.00
N CYS A 145 -2.21 15.11 -0.47
CA CYS A 145 -0.96 14.89 0.24
C CYS A 145 0.26 15.21 -0.67
N SER A 146 0.10 15.07 -1.98
CA SER A 146 1.07 15.47 -3.01
C SER A 146 1.17 16.98 -3.26
N GLY A 147 0.52 17.82 -2.43
CA GLY A 147 0.66 19.29 -2.44
C GLY A 147 -0.18 20.04 -3.49
N SER A 148 -0.80 19.33 -4.44
CA SER A 148 -1.64 19.92 -5.49
C SER A 148 -3.05 20.26 -5.00
N ILE A 149 -3.67 21.28 -5.61
CA ILE A 149 -5.11 21.56 -5.44
C ILE A 149 -5.90 20.39 -6.02
N LEU A 150 -6.94 19.94 -5.30
CA LEU A 150 -7.68 18.70 -5.51
C LEU A 150 -8.60 18.68 -6.76
N SER A 151 -8.20 19.29 -7.87
CA SER A 151 -9.04 19.36 -9.08
C SER A 151 -8.22 19.10 -10.34
N SER A 152 -8.47 17.96 -10.99
CA SER A 152 -8.08 17.72 -12.38
C SER A 152 -9.36 17.55 -13.21
N PRO A 153 -9.55 18.26 -14.33
CA PRO A 153 -10.73 18.08 -15.17
C PRO A 153 -10.69 16.69 -15.83
N LEU A 154 -11.78 15.93 -15.69
CA LEU A 154 -12.04 14.73 -16.49
C LEU A 154 -12.23 15.13 -17.96
N PRO A 155 -11.74 14.36 -18.95
CA PRO A 155 -12.01 14.64 -20.35
C PRO A 155 -13.52 14.60 -20.64
N ALA A 156 -13.99 15.69 -21.26
CA ALA A 156 -15.34 16.08 -21.63
C ALA A 156 -16.47 15.04 -21.54
N ARG A 157 -17.30 15.14 -20.49
CA ARG A 157 -18.71 14.73 -20.53
C ARG A 157 -19.44 15.61 -21.55
N GLY A 158 -19.99 15.00 -22.60
CA GLY A 158 -20.94 15.67 -23.50
C GLY A 158 -22.18 16.10 -22.71
N LYS A 159 -22.39 17.41 -22.63
CA LYS A 159 -23.61 18.15 -22.21
C LYS A 159 -24.58 17.38 -21.29
N ILE A 160 -24.50 17.66 -20.00
CA ILE A 160 -25.63 17.52 -19.07
C ILE A 160 -25.92 18.91 -18.49
N SER A 161 -27.21 19.22 -18.45
CA SER A 161 -27.82 20.49 -18.04
C SER A 161 -27.20 21.09 -16.77
N ALA A 162 -27.14 22.42 -16.75
CA ALA A 162 -26.63 23.22 -15.65
C ALA A 162 -27.39 22.90 -14.36
N ASP A 163 -26.74 22.13 -13.47
CA ASP A 163 -26.88 22.20 -12.00
C ASP A 163 -25.94 21.23 -11.24
N SER A 164 -25.17 20.39 -11.93
CA SER A 164 -24.35 19.37 -11.26
C SER A 164 -22.85 19.57 -11.51
N HIS A 165 -22.21 20.40 -10.67
CA HIS A 165 -20.75 20.42 -10.56
C HIS A 165 -20.30 19.28 -9.62
N CYS A 166 -19.71 18.21 -10.16
CA CYS A 166 -19.10 17.17 -9.34
C CYS A 166 -17.80 16.70 -9.99
N ALA A 167 -16.67 17.01 -9.35
CA ALA A 167 -15.32 16.63 -9.76
C ALA A 167 -14.75 15.65 -8.73
N ALA A 168 -14.22 14.53 -9.21
CA ALA A 168 -13.68 13.44 -8.42
C ALA A 168 -12.32 13.77 -7.79
N ARG A 169 -12.13 13.34 -6.52
CA ARG A 169 -10.87 12.78 -5.98
C ARG A 169 -11.00 12.38 -4.51
N THR A 170 -10.66 11.14 -4.20
CA THR A 170 -10.62 10.55 -2.85
C THR A 170 -9.40 11.05 -2.07
N LEU A 171 -9.61 11.45 -0.81
CA LEU A 171 -8.57 11.89 0.13
C LEU A 171 -8.75 11.10 1.43
N VAL A 172 -7.70 10.43 1.89
CA VAL A 172 -7.60 9.93 3.26
C VAL A 172 -7.16 11.10 4.15
N ALA A 173 -8.02 11.52 5.07
CA ALA A 173 -7.66 12.46 6.13
C ALA A 173 -7.06 11.67 7.31
N VAL A 174 -5.75 11.75 7.49
CA VAL A 174 -5.09 11.29 8.72
C VAL A 174 -5.21 12.41 9.76
N PRO A 175 -5.85 12.19 10.93
CA PRO A 175 -5.85 13.21 11.98
C PRO A 175 -4.44 13.37 12.55
N VAL A 176 -3.91 14.60 12.49
CA VAL A 176 -2.69 14.98 13.20
C VAL A 176 -2.97 14.92 14.70
N LEU A 177 -2.49 13.87 15.37
CA LEU A 177 -2.47 13.78 16.82
C LEU A 177 -1.40 14.72 17.37
N THR A 178 -1.83 15.80 18.02
CA THR A 178 -0.93 16.66 18.81
C THR A 178 -0.35 15.87 20.00
N PRO A 179 0.95 15.98 20.31
CA PRO A 179 1.57 15.25 21.40
C PRO A 179 1.02 15.72 22.75
N ARG A 180 0.45 14.79 23.52
CA ARG A 180 0.06 15.03 24.92
C ARG A 180 1.30 14.88 25.79
N ALA A 181 1.70 15.95 26.48
CA ALA A 181 2.81 15.94 27.43
C ALA A 181 2.61 14.83 28.49
N ARG A 182 3.59 13.93 28.64
CA ARG A 182 3.69 13.02 29.78
C ARG A 182 4.63 13.62 30.83
N SER A 183 4.11 13.71 32.04
CA SER A 183 4.80 14.12 33.26
C SER A 183 6.01 13.24 33.54
N SER A 184 7.09 13.90 33.98
CA SER A 184 8.32 13.29 34.47
C SER A 184 8.08 12.49 35.76
N SER A 185 8.47 11.22 35.76
CA SER A 185 8.88 10.53 36.98
C SER A 185 10.14 9.73 36.67
N SER A 186 11.25 10.23 37.19
CA SER A 186 12.58 9.64 37.16
C SER A 186 12.63 8.36 37.97
N SER A 187 13.51 7.43 37.55
CA SER A 187 14.44 6.64 38.38
C SER A 187 14.59 5.19 37.94
N ARG A 188 15.83 4.71 38.08
CA ARG A 188 16.34 3.33 37.99
C ARG A 188 16.78 2.83 36.61
N TRP A 189 17.90 3.41 36.15
CA TRP A 189 18.98 2.59 35.62
C TRP A 189 19.95 2.28 36.77
N ALA A 190 20.02 1.01 37.18
CA ALA A 190 21.07 0.49 38.04
C ALA A 190 21.20 -1.03 37.83
N SER A 191 22.29 -1.40 37.14
CA SER A 191 23.15 -2.57 37.40
C SER A 191 22.55 -3.95 37.68
N ASN A 192 22.84 -4.91 36.78
CA ASN A 192 23.52 -6.18 37.08
C ASN A 192 23.79 -6.86 35.72
N ARG A 193 25.05 -7.00 35.30
CA ARG A 193 26.07 -8.00 35.71
C ARG A 193 26.11 -9.13 34.67
#